data_AF-C7Z864-F1
#
_entry.id   AF-C7Z864-F1
#
_cell.length_a   1.000
_cell.length_b   1.000
_cell.length_c   1.000
_cell.angle_alpha   90.00
_cell.angle_beta   90.00
_cell.angle_gamma   90.00
#
_symmetry.space_group_name_H-M   'P 1'
#
loop_
_entity.id
_entity.type
_entity.pdbx_description
1 polymer ?
#
loop_
_entity_poly.entity_id
_entity_poly.type
_entity_poly.pdbx_seq_one_letter_code
_entity_poly.pdbx_strand_id
1 'polypeptide(L)'
;MRHFLCFSLATLLLHPTHGQINNQHLLTDDVRIQEDTKSLPFAISKPFCVHDKARLTRGFEAATLMARFALDWIDTKPTKVFEKYFELGDKAKVKAVFESIIGDRNTYLSGNGRLKNVHFTYLDIYGDCDSKTNPQPGSILMYTSRWDTEVEKPSFIVVCPQLWAIPFPDMNDIKCEQVCTAQSCTLSYRMRSIGEFVLHELIHLTSMIDPIPSGWPKDEWILDQKMKNPDGHDPAEVYIYGTYHAQKAVKSKDKKEVKRAFYNADNYAMFAREAYFRGRCSKQDFKDPTAFEPDPRVSKPKKIGALSVEWL
;
A
#
# COMPACT_ATOMS: atom_id res chain seq x y z
N MET A 1 15.83 -17.74 -8.80
CA MET A 1 15.18 -16.83 -9.74
C MET A 1 14.24 -17.61 -10.65
N ARG A 2 12.94 -17.67 -10.33
CA ARG A 2 11.93 -18.12 -11.30
C ARG A 2 11.31 -16.86 -11.89
N HIS A 3 11.85 -16.40 -13.01
CA HIS A 3 11.07 -15.59 -13.93
C HIS A 3 10.01 -16.55 -14.49
N PHE A 4 8.79 -16.48 -13.97
CA PHE A 4 7.66 -17.06 -14.69
C PHE A 4 7.51 -16.22 -15.95
N LEU A 5 8.08 -16.74 -17.05
CA LEU A 5 7.79 -16.27 -18.39
C LEU A 5 6.27 -16.18 -18.51
N CYS A 6 5.77 -14.97 -18.73
CA CYS A 6 4.39 -14.74 -19.15
C CYS A 6 4.24 -15.28 -20.57
N PHE A 7 4.20 -16.60 -20.72
CA PHE A 7 3.75 -17.22 -21.94
C PHE A 7 2.23 -17.15 -21.94
N SER A 8 1.72 -16.24 -22.78
CA SER A 8 0.38 -16.38 -23.32
C SER A 8 0.36 -17.74 -24.05
N LEU A 9 -0.51 -18.64 -23.61
CA LEU A 9 -0.82 -19.86 -24.36
C LEU A 9 -1.56 -19.43 -25.64
N ALA A 10 -0.81 -18.97 -26.65
CA ALA A 10 -1.33 -18.83 -28.00
C ALA A 10 -1.26 -20.22 -28.62
N THR A 11 -2.34 -20.99 -28.47
CA THR A 11 -2.52 -22.28 -29.13
C THR A 11 -2.39 -22.08 -30.64
N LEU A 12 -1.29 -22.59 -31.22
CA LEU A 12 -1.21 -22.85 -32.66
C LEU A 12 -2.28 -23.88 -33.00
N LEU A 13 -3.39 -23.45 -33.61
CA LEU A 13 -4.30 -24.36 -34.31
C LEU A 13 -4.16 -24.13 -35.81
N LEU A 14 -3.36 -25.01 -36.42
CA LEU A 14 -3.47 -25.35 -37.83
C LEU A 14 -4.90 -25.86 -38.09
N HIS A 15 -5.57 -25.30 -39.09
CA HIS A 15 -6.70 -25.91 -39.81
C HIS A 15 -6.17 -26.42 -41.17
N PRO A 16 -6.82 -27.37 -41.87
CA PRO A 16 -8.26 -27.64 -41.84
C PRO A 16 -8.68 -29.14 -41.88
N THR A 17 -9.94 -29.44 -41.56
CA THR A 17 -10.89 -30.18 -42.43
C THR A 17 -12.26 -30.31 -41.75
N HIS A 18 -13.28 -30.51 -42.60
CA HIS A 18 -14.72 -30.37 -42.35
C HIS A 18 -15.33 -31.32 -41.31
N GLY A 19 -16.36 -30.83 -40.62
CA GLY A 19 -17.32 -31.66 -39.89
C GLY A 19 -18.28 -30.81 -39.04
N GLN A 20 -19.42 -30.42 -39.60
CA GLN A 20 -20.56 -29.88 -38.84
C GLN A 20 -21.22 -30.99 -38.02
N ILE A 21 -21.30 -30.87 -36.68
CA ILE A 21 -22.42 -31.37 -35.87
C ILE A 21 -22.63 -30.42 -34.67
N ASN A 22 -23.88 -29.94 -34.53
CA ASN A 22 -24.41 -29.19 -33.40
C ASN A 22 -24.48 -30.04 -32.11
N ASN A 23 -24.00 -29.51 -30.98
CA ASN A 23 -24.81 -29.21 -29.78
C ASN A 23 -23.98 -28.96 -28.49
N GLN A 24 -24.45 -27.96 -27.76
CA GLN A 24 -24.44 -27.79 -26.29
C GLN A 24 -23.18 -27.29 -25.56
N HIS A 25 -23.30 -26.02 -25.13
CA HIS A 25 -22.95 -25.47 -23.83
C HIS A 25 -21.67 -25.98 -23.14
N LEU A 26 -20.56 -25.30 -23.41
CA LEU A 26 -19.47 -25.16 -22.47
C LEU A 26 -19.08 -23.68 -22.38
N LEU A 27 -19.30 -23.15 -21.19
CA LEU A 27 -18.92 -21.81 -20.73
C LEU A 27 -17.44 -21.56 -21.03
N THR A 28 -17.18 -20.71 -22.01
CA THR A 28 -15.94 -19.97 -22.14
C THR A 28 -16.28 -18.53 -21.81
N ASP A 29 -16.28 -18.21 -20.52
CA ASP A 29 -16.18 -16.81 -20.09
C ASP A 29 -14.73 -16.38 -20.35
N ASP A 30 -14.44 -16.15 -21.64
CA ASP A 30 -13.37 -15.25 -22.04
C ASP A 30 -13.73 -13.88 -21.47
N VAL A 31 -13.18 -13.59 -20.29
CA VAL A 31 -13.15 -12.24 -19.73
C VAL A 31 -12.32 -11.39 -20.69
N ARG A 32 -12.97 -10.85 -21.73
CA ARG A 32 -12.49 -9.67 -22.43
C ARG A 32 -12.41 -8.56 -21.39
N ILE A 33 -11.23 -8.39 -20.80
CA ILE A 33 -10.85 -7.12 -20.21
C ILE A 33 -10.79 -6.16 -21.40
N GLN A 34 -11.89 -5.43 -21.63
CA GLN A 34 -11.81 -4.20 -22.39
C GLN A 34 -10.72 -3.38 -21.72
N GLU A 35 -9.61 -3.15 -22.42
CA GLU A 35 -8.68 -2.08 -22.09
C GLU A 35 -9.45 -0.77 -22.26
N ASP A 36 -10.23 -0.42 -21.25
CA ASP A 36 -10.92 0.85 -21.18
C ASP A 36 -9.80 1.88 -21.05
N THR A 37 -9.48 2.52 -22.17
CA THR A 37 -8.36 3.45 -22.37
C THR A 37 -8.62 4.81 -21.69
N LYS A 38 -9.34 4.81 -20.56
CA LYS A 38 -9.23 5.91 -19.62
C LYS A 38 -7.80 5.89 -19.11
N SER A 39 -7.04 6.93 -19.45
CA SER A 39 -5.67 7.10 -18.98
C SER A 39 -5.65 6.91 -17.47
N LEU A 40 -4.98 5.85 -17.01
CA LEU A 40 -4.76 5.65 -15.58
C LEU A 40 -4.08 6.90 -15.02
N PRO A 41 -4.37 7.26 -13.77
CA PRO A 41 -3.76 8.43 -13.14
C PRO A 41 -2.30 8.23 -12.75
N PHE A 42 -1.68 7.14 -13.22
CA PHE A 42 -0.30 6.75 -13.03
C PHE A 42 0.10 5.84 -14.20
N ALA A 43 1.40 5.61 -14.35
CA ALA A 43 1.95 4.69 -15.34
C ALA A 43 2.45 3.39 -14.70
N ILE A 44 2.34 2.29 -15.45
CA ILE A 44 2.97 1.00 -15.11
C ILE A 44 4.01 0.71 -16.19
N SER A 45 5.28 0.81 -15.82
CA SER A 45 6.41 0.57 -16.72
C SER A 45 6.55 -0.92 -17.00
N LYS A 46 6.70 -1.31 -18.27
CA LYS A 46 6.95 -2.71 -18.63
C LYS A 46 8.22 -3.23 -17.93
N PRO A 47 8.29 -4.52 -17.51
CA PRO A 47 7.36 -5.62 -17.83
C PRO A 47 6.46 -6.05 -16.64
N PHE A 48 5.24 -5.52 -16.52
CA PHE A 48 4.20 -6.15 -15.68
C PHE A 48 3.34 -7.11 -16.48
N CYS A 49 2.99 -8.25 -15.88
CA CYS A 49 1.99 -9.13 -16.45
C CYS A 49 0.59 -8.52 -16.29
N VAL A 50 -0.39 -8.96 -17.10
CA VAL A 50 -1.76 -8.43 -17.08
C VAL A 50 -2.38 -8.53 -15.68
N HIS A 51 -2.12 -9.64 -14.98
CA HIS A 51 -2.61 -9.88 -13.62
C HIS A 51 -2.02 -8.90 -12.60
N ASP A 52 -0.70 -8.71 -12.59
CA ASP A 52 -0.03 -7.79 -11.65
C ASP A 52 -0.43 -6.34 -11.94
N LYS A 53 -0.56 -5.98 -13.22
CA LYS A 53 -1.07 -4.68 -13.66
C LYS A 53 -2.46 -4.41 -13.07
N ALA A 54 -3.38 -5.37 -13.21
CA ALA A 54 -4.73 -5.25 -12.67
C ALA A 54 -4.75 -5.15 -11.13
N ARG A 55 -3.89 -5.92 -10.44
CA ARG A 55 -3.76 -5.84 -8.96
C ARG A 55 -3.19 -4.52 -8.49
N LEU A 56 -2.18 -3.96 -9.18
CA LEU A 56 -1.66 -2.62 -8.87
C LEU A 56 -2.70 -1.54 -9.12
N THR A 57 -3.47 -1.64 -10.21
CA THR A 57 -4.59 -0.71 -10.46
C THR A 57 -5.59 -0.72 -9.32
N ARG A 58 -6.07 -1.90 -8.89
CA ARG A 58 -6.97 -1.99 -7.73
C ARG A 58 -6.32 -1.54 -6.43
N GLY A 59 -5.01 -1.78 -6.27
CA GLY A 59 -4.23 -1.27 -5.15
C GLY A 59 -4.23 0.26 -5.12
N PHE A 60 -3.97 0.92 -6.24
CA PHE A 60 -4.01 2.37 -6.36
C PHE A 60 -5.41 2.94 -6.07
N GLU A 61 -6.46 2.35 -6.65
CA GLU A 61 -7.85 2.75 -6.37
C GLU A 61 -8.20 2.59 -4.88
N ALA A 62 -7.71 1.53 -4.23
CA ALA A 62 -7.86 1.33 -2.80
C ALA A 62 -7.08 2.39 -1.99
N ALA A 63 -5.89 2.78 -2.43
CA ALA A 63 -5.10 3.84 -1.80
C ALA A 63 -5.82 5.18 -1.83
N THR A 64 -6.36 5.58 -2.99
CA THR A 64 -7.15 6.81 -3.13
C THR A 64 -8.44 6.75 -2.32
N LEU A 65 -9.11 5.59 -2.28
CA LEU A 65 -10.29 5.38 -1.45
C LEU A 65 -9.98 5.53 0.04
N MET A 66 -8.88 4.95 0.53
CA MET A 66 -8.45 5.13 1.92
C MET A 66 -8.12 6.58 2.25
N ALA A 67 -7.38 7.28 1.38
CA ALA A 67 -7.08 8.70 1.55
C ALA A 67 -8.36 9.54 1.66
N ARG A 68 -9.39 9.23 0.86
CA ARG A 68 -10.72 9.86 0.97
C ARG A 68 -11.36 9.60 2.34
N PHE A 69 -11.41 8.35 2.80
CA PHE A 69 -11.97 8.03 4.12
C PHE A 69 -11.21 8.77 5.23
N ALA A 70 -9.90 8.93 5.11
CA ALA A 70 -9.09 9.72 6.02
C ALA A 70 -9.54 11.19 6.04
N LEU A 71 -9.77 11.80 4.87
CA LEU A 71 -10.26 13.18 4.74
C LEU A 71 -11.66 13.37 5.35
N ASP A 72 -12.60 12.49 5.00
CA ASP A 72 -13.95 12.52 5.55
C ASP A 72 -13.91 12.38 7.08
N TRP A 73 -12.98 11.58 7.60
CA TRP A 73 -12.76 11.43 9.03
C TRP A 73 -12.21 12.71 9.68
N ILE A 74 -11.19 13.31 9.08
CA ILE A 74 -10.60 14.59 9.53
C ILE A 74 -11.68 15.67 9.60
N ASP A 75 -12.55 15.74 8.60
CA ASP A 75 -13.54 16.81 8.45
C ASP A 75 -14.77 16.60 9.35
N THR A 76 -15.20 15.36 9.60
CA THR A 76 -16.55 15.09 10.16
C THR A 76 -16.60 14.27 11.44
N LYS A 77 -15.48 13.67 11.88
CA LYS A 77 -15.47 12.69 12.97
C LYS A 77 -14.69 13.17 14.20
N PRO A 78 -14.87 12.52 15.37
CA PRO A 78 -14.12 12.85 16.56
C PRO A 78 -12.60 12.78 16.35
N THR A 79 -11.88 13.74 16.91
CA THR A 79 -10.41 13.85 16.79
C THR A 79 -9.65 12.68 17.40
N LYS A 80 -10.29 11.90 18.28
CA LYS A 80 -9.65 10.79 19.00
C LYS A 80 -8.94 9.78 18.10
N VAL A 81 -9.41 9.53 16.88
CA VAL A 81 -8.71 8.62 15.94
C VAL A 81 -7.52 9.31 15.30
N PHE A 82 -7.67 10.60 14.93
CA PHE A 82 -6.58 11.40 14.39
C PHE A 82 -5.42 11.54 15.39
N GLU A 83 -5.74 11.81 16.66
CA GLU A 83 -4.77 11.96 17.76
C GLU A 83 -4.00 10.67 18.09
N LYS A 84 -4.40 9.52 17.53
CA LYS A 84 -3.60 8.31 17.60
C LYS A 84 -2.39 8.36 16.68
N TYR A 85 -2.44 9.12 15.60
CA TYR A 85 -1.43 9.10 14.53
C TYR A 85 -0.72 10.44 14.31
N PHE A 86 -1.32 11.55 14.77
CA PHE A 86 -0.78 12.90 14.56
C PHE A 86 -1.11 13.84 15.74
N GLU A 87 -0.33 14.92 15.90
CA GLU A 87 -0.69 16.01 16.81
C GLU A 87 -1.81 16.86 16.17
N LEU A 88 -2.76 17.36 16.98
CA LEU A 88 -3.88 18.18 16.48
C LEU A 88 -3.44 19.39 15.66
N GLY A 89 -2.27 19.98 15.98
CA GLY A 89 -1.68 21.09 15.24
C GLY A 89 -1.34 20.75 13.78
N ASP A 90 -1.14 19.47 13.46
CA ASP A 90 -0.77 19.02 12.11
C ASP A 90 -2.00 18.77 11.22
N LYS A 91 -3.22 18.90 11.74
CA LYS A 91 -4.46 18.53 11.05
C LYS A 91 -4.58 19.14 9.65
N ALA A 92 -4.27 20.42 9.48
CA ALA A 92 -4.33 21.08 8.18
C ALA A 92 -3.28 20.55 7.19
N LYS A 93 -2.07 20.25 7.68
CA LYS A 93 -0.98 19.70 6.86
C LYS A 93 -1.29 18.27 6.43
N VAL A 94 -1.74 17.42 7.36
CA VAL A 94 -2.13 16.04 7.08
C VAL A 94 -3.28 15.99 6.08
N LYS A 95 -4.26 16.89 6.21
CA LYS A 95 -5.34 17.05 5.25
C LYS A 95 -4.82 17.35 3.84
N ALA A 96 -3.88 18.29 3.71
CA ALA A 96 -3.29 18.62 2.41
C ALA A 96 -2.56 17.43 1.76
N VAL A 97 -1.89 16.57 2.55
CA VAL A 97 -1.28 15.34 2.02
C VAL A 97 -2.34 14.46 1.38
N PHE A 98 -3.42 14.14 2.09
CA PHE A 98 -4.47 13.28 1.52
C PHE A 98 -5.20 13.94 0.35
N GLU A 99 -5.43 15.25 0.38
CA GLU A 99 -6.01 16.01 -0.75
C GLU A 99 -5.14 15.91 -2.00
N SER A 100 -3.82 15.95 -1.85
CA SER A 100 -2.90 15.76 -2.97
C SER A 100 -2.97 14.35 -3.57
N ILE A 101 -3.25 13.32 -2.76
CA ILE A 101 -3.36 11.95 -3.25
C ILE A 101 -4.69 11.73 -3.97
N ILE A 102 -5.79 12.31 -3.49
CA ILE A 102 -7.10 12.11 -4.13
C ILE A 102 -7.35 13.01 -5.35
N GLY A 103 -6.72 14.20 -5.40
CA GLY A 103 -6.99 15.21 -6.41
C GLY A 103 -8.37 15.86 -6.24
N ASP A 104 -9.14 15.98 -7.33
CA ASP A 104 -10.49 16.54 -7.27
C ASP A 104 -11.42 15.62 -6.48
N ARG A 105 -11.98 16.17 -5.39
CA ARG A 105 -12.97 15.53 -4.55
C ARG A 105 -14.22 15.11 -5.31
N ASN A 106 -14.45 15.50 -6.57
CA ASN A 106 -15.62 15.09 -7.37
C ASN A 106 -15.32 13.98 -8.39
N THR A 107 -14.06 13.71 -8.72
CA THR A 107 -13.68 12.68 -9.72
C THR A 107 -13.03 11.44 -9.10
N TYR A 108 -12.81 11.45 -7.78
CA TYR A 108 -12.65 10.35 -6.81
C TYR A 108 -11.61 9.22 -7.04
N LEU A 109 -11.19 8.93 -8.28
CA LEU A 109 -10.30 7.82 -8.64
C LEU A 109 -9.13 8.23 -9.54
N SER A 110 -9.10 9.49 -9.98
CA SER A 110 -8.08 9.99 -10.92
C SER A 110 -6.84 10.55 -10.23
N GLY A 111 -6.77 10.59 -8.91
CA GLY A 111 -5.68 11.28 -8.20
C GLY A 111 -5.55 12.76 -8.57
N ASN A 112 -4.52 13.45 -8.04
CA ASN A 112 -4.17 14.77 -8.55
C ASN A 112 -3.46 14.67 -9.91
N GLY A 113 -3.42 15.77 -10.66
CA GLY A 113 -2.77 15.80 -11.97
C GLY A 113 -1.25 15.56 -11.94
N ARG A 114 -0.62 15.55 -10.76
CA ARG A 114 0.82 15.25 -10.58
C ARG A 114 1.07 13.74 -10.48
N LEU A 115 0.10 12.96 -9.99
CA LEU A 115 0.21 11.51 -9.87
C LEU A 115 0.40 10.81 -11.22
N LYS A 116 0.03 11.44 -12.34
CA LYS A 116 0.31 10.93 -13.69
C LYS A 116 1.80 10.70 -13.97
N ASN A 117 2.66 11.41 -13.24
CA ASN A 117 4.11 11.30 -13.31
C ASN A 117 4.65 10.20 -12.37
N VAL A 118 3.79 9.43 -11.71
CA VAL A 118 4.18 8.29 -10.88
C VAL A 118 4.17 7.02 -11.72
N HIS A 119 5.29 6.29 -11.67
CA HIS A 119 5.52 5.08 -12.44
C HIS A 119 5.78 3.90 -11.51
N PHE A 120 4.91 2.89 -11.54
CA PHE A 120 5.23 1.59 -10.94
C PHE A 120 6.18 0.83 -11.85
N THR A 121 7.25 0.28 -11.29
CA THR A 121 8.29 -0.41 -12.05
C THR A 121 8.84 -1.62 -11.29
N TYR A 122 9.31 -2.64 -12.03
CA TYR A 122 10.15 -3.71 -11.47
C TYR A 122 11.64 -3.38 -11.49
N LEU A 123 12.01 -2.23 -12.07
CA LEU A 123 13.40 -1.85 -12.24
C LEU A 123 14.00 -1.39 -10.91
N ASP A 124 14.50 -2.35 -10.13
CA ASP A 124 15.25 -2.14 -8.90
C ASP A 124 16.72 -1.81 -9.19
N ILE A 125 16.99 -0.60 -9.67
CA ILE A 125 18.35 -0.16 -10.01
C ILE A 125 19.29 -0.05 -8.80
N TYR A 126 18.75 0.01 -7.59
CA TYR A 126 19.53 0.11 -6.36
C TYR A 126 19.73 -1.24 -5.66
N GLY A 127 19.00 -2.29 -6.08
CA GLY A 127 19.02 -3.58 -5.40
C GLY A 127 18.40 -3.52 -4.01
N ASP A 128 17.51 -2.55 -3.74
CA ASP A 128 16.92 -2.34 -2.43
C ASP A 128 15.96 -3.48 -2.07
N CYS A 129 15.26 -4.08 -3.04
CA CYS A 129 14.35 -5.21 -2.80
C CYS A 129 15.05 -6.41 -2.14
N ASP A 130 16.31 -6.65 -2.50
CA ASP A 130 17.14 -7.75 -2.00
C ASP A 130 18.23 -7.27 -1.03
N SER A 131 18.19 -6.01 -0.60
CA SER A 131 19.29 -5.41 0.15
C SER A 131 19.56 -6.13 1.47
N LYS A 132 20.82 -6.58 1.61
CA LYS A 132 21.35 -7.23 2.82
C LYS A 132 21.46 -6.27 4.01
N THR A 133 21.36 -4.96 3.79
CA THR A 133 21.40 -3.96 4.88
C THR A 133 20.05 -3.80 5.56
N ASN A 134 18.99 -4.42 5.03
CA ASN A 134 17.74 -4.58 5.75
C ASN A 134 17.91 -5.71 6.80
N PRO A 135 17.52 -5.52 8.07
CA PRO A 135 17.54 -6.58 9.08
C PRO A 135 16.77 -7.85 8.67
N GLN A 136 15.89 -7.76 7.66
CA GLN A 136 15.26 -8.92 7.00
C GLN A 136 15.39 -8.77 5.47
N PRO A 137 16.48 -9.25 4.86
CA PRO A 137 16.64 -9.22 3.40
C PRO A 137 15.48 -9.95 2.70
N GLY A 138 14.93 -9.34 1.65
CA GLY A 138 13.75 -9.87 0.93
C GLY A 138 12.41 -9.62 1.64
N SER A 139 12.35 -8.74 2.64
CA SER A 139 11.10 -8.35 3.30
C SER A 139 10.43 -7.10 2.71
N ILE A 140 11.15 -6.35 1.88
CA ILE A 140 10.64 -5.12 1.26
C ILE A 140 9.58 -5.49 0.22
N LEU A 141 8.41 -4.89 0.32
CA LEU A 141 7.30 -5.15 -0.59
C LEU A 141 7.33 -4.17 -1.77
N MET A 142 7.59 -2.90 -1.47
CA MET A 142 7.70 -1.79 -2.41
C MET A 142 8.67 -0.77 -1.82
N TYR A 143 9.20 0.13 -2.65
CA TYR A 143 9.90 1.32 -2.18
C TYR A 143 9.78 2.46 -3.19
N THR A 144 9.89 3.69 -2.70
CA THR A 144 9.85 4.89 -3.53
C THR A 144 11.27 5.34 -3.87
N SER A 145 11.56 5.48 -5.16
CA SER A 145 12.90 5.84 -5.63
C SER A 145 13.20 7.31 -5.29
N ARG A 146 14.45 7.57 -4.89
CA ARG A 146 14.92 8.91 -4.49
C ARG A 146 15.11 9.89 -5.66
N TRP A 147 14.76 9.49 -6.88
CA TRP A 147 15.25 10.16 -8.09
C TRP A 147 14.63 11.52 -8.34
N ASP A 148 13.42 11.81 -7.84
CA ASP A 148 12.76 13.04 -8.25
C ASP A 148 12.11 13.81 -7.10
N THR A 149 12.83 14.87 -6.73
CA THR A 149 12.28 15.98 -5.96
C THR A 149 11.52 16.98 -6.84
N GLU A 150 11.63 16.84 -8.15
CA GLU A 150 11.02 17.70 -9.15
C GLU A 150 9.68 17.12 -9.62
N VAL A 151 8.62 17.90 -9.47
CA VAL A 151 7.23 17.51 -9.78
C VAL A 151 7.00 17.14 -11.25
N GLU A 152 7.80 17.72 -12.15
CA GLU A 152 7.65 17.55 -13.60
C GLU A 152 8.33 16.27 -14.14
N LYS A 153 9.18 15.63 -13.34
CA LYS A 153 9.91 14.44 -13.75
C LYS A 153 9.23 13.15 -13.26
N PRO A 154 9.42 12.02 -13.97
CA PRO A 154 8.86 10.73 -13.57
C PRO A 154 9.36 10.26 -12.20
N SER A 155 8.47 10.16 -11.22
CA SER A 155 8.74 9.52 -9.94
C SER A 155 8.47 8.02 -10.00
N PHE A 156 9.31 7.20 -9.36
CA PHE A 156 9.19 5.75 -9.46
C PHE A 156 8.84 5.11 -8.12
N ILE A 157 7.86 4.22 -8.14
CA ILE A 157 7.60 3.27 -7.07
C ILE A 157 8.04 1.90 -7.58
N VAL A 158 9.07 1.34 -6.95
CA VAL A 158 9.59 0.03 -7.30
C VAL A 158 8.81 -1.03 -6.56
N VAL A 159 8.26 -1.99 -7.30
CA VAL A 159 7.49 -3.12 -6.77
C VAL A 159 8.43 -4.30 -6.60
N CYS A 160 8.64 -4.76 -5.36
CA CYS A 160 9.53 -5.88 -5.10
C CYS A 160 8.82 -7.23 -5.31
N PRO A 161 9.54 -8.29 -5.72
CA PRO A 161 8.95 -9.62 -5.93
C PRO A 161 8.20 -10.17 -4.71
N GLN A 162 8.62 -9.77 -3.50
CA GLN A 162 8.02 -10.20 -2.24
C GLN A 162 6.54 -9.79 -2.11
N LEU A 163 6.12 -8.66 -2.71
CA LEU A 163 4.71 -8.26 -2.73
C LEU A 163 3.81 -9.37 -3.30
N TRP A 164 4.30 -10.05 -4.34
CA TRP A 164 3.55 -11.10 -5.04
C TRP A 164 3.71 -12.47 -4.43
N ALA A 165 4.82 -12.72 -3.74
CA ALA A 165 5.04 -13.94 -2.98
C ALA A 165 4.07 -14.05 -1.78
N ILE A 166 3.51 -12.92 -1.32
CA ILE A 166 2.57 -12.86 -0.21
C ILE A 166 1.15 -12.65 -0.75
N PRO A 167 0.16 -13.47 -0.32
CA PRO A 167 -1.23 -13.30 -0.72
C PRO A 167 -1.88 -12.14 0.05
N PHE A 168 -1.49 -10.90 -0.27
CA PHE A 168 -2.19 -9.72 0.21
C PHE A 168 -3.54 -9.60 -0.51
N PRO A 169 -4.67 -9.53 0.22
CA PRO A 169 -5.96 -9.32 -0.39
C PRO A 169 -6.06 -7.90 -0.99
N ASP A 170 -6.98 -7.73 -1.94
CA ASP A 170 -7.43 -6.40 -2.31
C ASP A 170 -8.23 -5.82 -1.14
N MET A 171 -8.09 -4.50 -0.88
CA MET A 171 -8.68 -3.89 0.32
C MET A 171 -10.19 -4.10 0.40
N ASN A 172 -10.87 -4.08 -0.75
CA ASN A 172 -12.32 -4.23 -0.82
C ASN A 172 -12.82 -5.64 -0.49
N ASP A 173 -11.94 -6.65 -0.54
CA ASP A 173 -12.25 -8.05 -0.25
C ASP A 173 -12.11 -8.39 1.24
N ILE A 174 -11.47 -7.51 2.02
CA ILE A 174 -11.35 -7.68 3.47
C ILE A 174 -12.71 -7.39 4.11
N LYS A 175 -13.33 -8.43 4.64
CA LYS A 175 -14.63 -8.37 5.31
C LYS A 175 -14.48 -8.01 6.79
N CYS A 176 -15.49 -7.40 7.36
CA CYS A 176 -15.47 -6.98 8.77
C CYS A 176 -15.26 -8.18 9.71
N GLU A 177 -15.88 -9.32 9.43
CA GLU A 177 -15.72 -10.56 10.20
C GLU A 177 -14.30 -11.16 10.15
N GLN A 178 -13.46 -10.77 9.18
CA GLN A 178 -12.07 -11.23 9.10
C GLN A 178 -11.15 -10.42 10.03
N VAL A 179 -11.53 -9.18 10.33
CA VAL A 179 -10.75 -8.22 11.13
C VAL A 179 -11.36 -7.95 12.52
N CYS A 180 -12.56 -8.47 12.77
CA CYS A 180 -13.32 -8.29 13.99
C CYS A 180 -13.80 -9.63 14.57
N THR A 181 -13.88 -9.71 15.90
CA THR A 181 -14.72 -10.68 16.59
C THR A 181 -16.14 -10.12 16.73
N ALA A 182 -17.07 -10.90 17.31
CA ALA A 182 -18.44 -10.44 17.56
C ALA A 182 -18.52 -9.22 18.52
N GLN A 183 -17.46 -8.92 19.28
CA GLN A 183 -17.45 -7.86 20.29
C GLN A 183 -16.45 -6.74 20.02
N SER A 184 -15.41 -6.97 19.20
CA SER A 184 -14.43 -5.92 18.89
C SER A 184 -13.55 -6.28 17.70
N CYS A 185 -13.07 -5.26 16.99
CA CYS A 185 -11.97 -5.34 16.04
C CYS A 185 -10.67 -4.93 16.71
N THR A 186 -9.56 -5.55 16.30
CA THR A 186 -8.21 -5.11 16.68
C THR A 186 -7.48 -4.71 15.42
N LEU A 187 -6.93 -3.48 15.40
CA LEU A 187 -6.07 -3.03 14.32
C LEU A 187 -4.84 -3.93 14.24
N SER A 188 -4.71 -4.68 13.15
CA SER A 188 -3.74 -5.77 13.03
C SER A 188 -3.29 -5.97 11.59
N TYR A 189 -2.33 -6.88 11.38
CA TYR A 189 -1.85 -7.26 10.05
C TYR A 189 -2.96 -7.79 9.12
N ARG A 190 -4.11 -8.24 9.67
CA ARG A 190 -5.25 -8.76 8.90
C ARG A 190 -5.91 -7.71 8.02
N MET A 191 -5.69 -6.44 8.32
CA MET A 191 -6.16 -5.30 7.53
C MET A 191 -5.20 -4.91 6.41
N ARG A 192 -4.04 -5.58 6.28
CA ARG A 192 -3.03 -5.24 5.26
C ARG A 192 -3.47 -5.66 3.87
N SER A 193 -3.32 -4.74 2.92
CA SER A 193 -3.67 -4.90 1.51
C SER A 193 -2.63 -4.23 0.62
N ILE A 194 -2.67 -4.52 -0.68
CA ILE A 194 -1.81 -3.81 -1.66
C ILE A 194 -2.07 -2.31 -1.63
N GLY A 195 -3.32 -1.87 -1.45
CA GLY A 195 -3.64 -0.46 -1.40
C GLY A 195 -3.00 0.28 -0.23
N GLU A 196 -2.75 -0.40 0.89
CA GLU A 196 -2.04 0.20 2.03
C GLU A 196 -0.59 0.49 1.67
N PHE A 197 0.08 -0.45 1.00
CA PHE A 197 1.46 -0.27 0.56
C PHE A 197 1.56 0.78 -0.54
N VAL A 198 0.64 0.77 -1.51
CA VAL A 198 0.59 1.82 -2.53
C VAL A 198 0.39 3.20 -1.89
N LEU A 199 -0.51 3.33 -0.92
CA LEU A 199 -0.71 4.59 -0.21
C LEU A 199 0.57 5.04 0.50
N HIS A 200 1.20 4.13 1.26
CA HIS A 200 2.46 4.38 1.95
C HIS A 200 3.54 4.93 1.00
N GLU A 201 3.74 4.29 -0.15
CA GLU A 201 4.73 4.75 -1.14
C GLU A 201 4.36 6.10 -1.77
N LEU A 202 3.08 6.33 -2.07
CA LEU A 202 2.62 7.63 -2.58
C LEU A 202 2.90 8.76 -1.60
N ILE A 203 2.86 8.50 -0.29
CA ILE A 203 3.14 9.50 0.75
C ILE A 203 4.63 9.89 0.78
N HIS A 204 5.55 9.00 0.41
CA HIS A 204 6.96 9.34 0.29
C HIS A 204 7.24 10.38 -0.79
N LEU A 205 6.37 10.48 -1.80
CA LEU A 205 6.44 11.48 -2.87
C LEU A 205 5.97 12.85 -2.38
N THR A 206 6.68 13.41 -1.40
CA THR A 206 6.34 14.70 -0.75
C THR A 206 6.30 15.84 -1.78
N SER A 207 7.06 15.75 -2.87
CA SER A 207 7.01 16.68 -4.01
C SER A 207 5.64 16.74 -4.68
N MET A 208 4.82 15.68 -4.56
CA MET A 208 3.48 15.60 -5.13
C MET A 208 2.40 16.30 -4.29
N ILE A 209 2.74 16.78 -3.09
CA ILE A 209 1.83 17.56 -2.23
C ILE A 209 1.61 18.95 -2.85
N ASP A 210 0.35 19.25 -3.19
CA ASP A 210 -0.07 20.50 -3.84
C ASP A 210 -1.42 21.00 -3.32
N PRO A 211 -1.54 22.25 -2.84
CA PRO A 211 -0.44 23.16 -2.53
C PRO A 211 0.40 22.65 -1.35
N ILE A 212 1.70 22.95 -1.36
CA ILE A 212 2.55 22.73 -0.18
C ILE A 212 2.00 23.60 0.96
N PRO A 213 1.65 23.01 2.12
CA PRO A 213 1.11 23.78 3.24
C PRO A 213 2.07 24.90 3.69
N SER A 214 1.51 26.05 4.08
CA SER A 214 2.30 27.15 4.64
C SER A 214 3.13 26.66 5.84
N GLY A 215 4.42 26.99 5.84
CA GLY A 215 5.36 26.59 6.88
C GLY A 215 5.83 25.13 6.81
N TRP A 216 5.55 24.40 5.72
CA TRP A 216 6.21 23.14 5.42
C TRP A 216 7.66 23.40 4.97
N PRO A 217 8.68 22.85 5.65
CA PRO A 217 10.07 23.08 5.26
C PRO A 217 10.39 22.40 3.92
N LYS A 218 11.03 23.14 3.01
CA LYS A 218 11.29 22.68 1.63
C LYS A 218 12.15 21.41 1.55
N ASP A 219 12.92 21.12 2.60
CA ASP A 219 13.83 19.97 2.67
C ASP A 219 13.34 18.86 3.60
N GLU A 220 12.09 18.93 4.07
CA GLU A 220 11.52 17.91 4.95
C GLU A 220 10.58 16.98 4.18
N TRP A 221 10.96 15.70 4.19
CA TRP A 221 10.32 14.62 3.46
C TRP A 221 9.56 13.72 4.43
N ILE A 222 8.42 13.21 3.98
CA ILE A 222 7.74 12.12 4.68
C ILE A 222 8.48 10.83 4.31
N LEU A 223 9.20 10.24 5.25
CA LEU A 223 10.09 9.08 5.06
C LEU A 223 9.70 7.95 6.02
N ASP A 224 10.41 6.84 5.95
CA ASP A 224 10.36 5.82 6.97
C ASP A 224 11.19 6.22 8.17
N GLN A 225 10.51 6.68 9.22
CA GLN A 225 11.14 7.18 10.42
C GLN A 225 11.44 6.04 11.39
N LYS A 226 12.44 6.27 12.24
CA LYS A 226 12.74 5.41 13.39
C LYS A 226 12.32 6.09 14.69
N MET A 227 12.02 5.29 15.69
CA MET A 227 11.85 5.73 17.08
C MET A 227 12.63 4.82 18.01
N LYS A 228 12.89 5.27 19.24
CA LYS A 228 13.36 4.37 20.29
C LYS A 228 12.35 3.25 20.46
N ASN A 229 12.86 2.04 20.67
CA ASN A 229 11.99 0.89 20.88
C ASN A 229 11.09 1.15 22.11
N PRO A 230 9.76 1.24 21.93
CA PRO A 230 8.86 1.61 23.01
C PRO A 230 8.79 0.54 24.11
N ASP A 231 9.24 -0.68 23.80
CA ASP A 231 9.27 -1.80 24.74
C ASP A 231 10.63 -1.91 25.48
N GLY A 232 11.59 -1.03 25.17
CA GLY A 232 12.90 -0.98 25.85
C GLY A 232 13.80 -2.18 25.57
N HIS A 233 13.50 -2.97 24.55
CA HIS A 233 14.26 -4.15 24.15
C HIS A 233 15.15 -3.86 22.93
N ASP A 234 16.05 -4.79 22.61
CA ASP A 234 16.81 -4.74 21.36
C ASP A 234 15.91 -5.02 20.13
N PRO A 235 16.13 -4.33 19.00
CA PRO A 235 17.08 -3.23 18.81
C PRO A 235 16.64 -1.94 19.52
N ALA A 236 17.59 -1.12 19.95
CA ALA A 236 17.33 0.15 20.66
C ALA A 236 16.44 1.14 19.88
N GLU A 237 16.46 1.06 18.55
CA GLU A 237 15.56 1.81 17.66
C GLU A 237 14.83 0.86 16.70
N VAL A 238 13.57 1.16 16.43
CA VAL A 238 12.71 0.44 15.49
C VAL A 238 12.14 1.41 14.46
N TYR A 239 11.90 0.92 13.24
CA TYR A 239 11.11 1.68 12.28
C TYR A 239 9.68 1.82 12.76
N ILE A 240 9.07 2.97 12.48
CA ILE A 240 7.68 3.26 12.79
C ILE A 240 6.80 2.58 11.74
N TYR A 241 6.75 1.24 11.78
CA TYR A 241 5.92 0.41 10.93
C TYR A 241 4.82 -0.29 11.72
N GLY A 242 3.65 -0.39 11.09
CA GLY A 242 2.42 -0.91 11.64
C GLY A 242 1.75 0.04 12.62
N THR A 243 0.47 -0.23 12.88
CA THR A 243 -0.36 0.57 13.79
C THR A 243 0.27 0.74 15.17
N TYR A 244 0.89 -0.31 15.73
CA TYR A 244 1.47 -0.23 17.08
C TYR A 244 2.54 0.87 17.19
N HIS A 245 3.58 0.83 16.36
CA HIS A 245 4.65 1.82 16.42
C HIS A 245 4.17 3.21 15.98
N ALA A 246 3.32 3.29 14.94
CA ALA A 246 2.72 4.56 14.50
C ALA A 246 1.99 5.28 15.65
N GLN A 247 1.22 4.53 16.45
CA GLN A 247 0.53 5.09 17.61
C GLN A 247 1.45 5.40 18.80
N LYS A 248 2.51 4.61 18.99
CA LYS A 248 3.49 4.85 20.08
C LYS A 248 4.33 6.09 19.83
N ALA A 249 4.67 6.39 18.58
CA ALA A 249 5.45 7.57 18.22
C ALA A 249 4.79 8.87 18.71
N VAL A 250 3.47 9.02 18.51
CA VAL A 250 2.69 10.20 18.94
C VAL A 250 2.52 10.26 20.47
N LYS A 251 2.45 9.08 21.11
CA LYS A 251 2.33 8.96 22.57
C LYS A 251 3.69 9.06 23.29
N SER A 252 4.79 9.28 22.57
CA SER A 252 6.12 9.38 23.17
C SER A 252 6.25 10.61 24.07
N LYS A 253 7.05 10.47 25.13
CA LYS A 253 7.46 11.61 25.97
C LYS A 253 8.52 12.48 25.30
N ASP A 254 9.23 11.94 24.31
CA ASP A 254 10.23 12.67 23.53
C ASP A 254 9.55 13.45 22.41
N LYS A 255 9.54 14.78 22.52
CA LYS A 255 8.90 15.66 21.51
C LYS A 255 9.53 15.53 20.11
N LYS A 256 10.76 15.04 19.99
CA LYS A 256 11.33 14.74 18.67
C LYS A 256 10.65 13.52 18.03
N GLU A 257 10.33 12.49 18.81
CA GLU A 257 9.63 11.30 18.30
C GLU A 257 8.17 11.60 17.95
N VAL A 258 7.52 12.44 18.74
CA VAL A 258 6.16 12.92 18.41
C VAL A 258 6.17 13.64 17.07
N LYS A 259 7.14 14.53 16.83
CA LYS A 259 7.31 15.18 15.51
C LYS A 259 7.60 14.19 14.38
N ARG A 260 8.35 13.11 14.63
CA ARG A 260 8.62 12.07 13.62
C ARG A 260 7.34 11.39 13.13
N ALA A 261 6.29 11.30 13.94
CA ALA A 261 5.02 10.73 13.51
C ALA A 261 4.43 11.48 12.30
N PHE A 262 4.57 12.80 12.25
CA PHE A 262 4.14 13.61 11.11
C PHE A 262 4.98 13.39 9.85
N TYR A 263 6.27 13.09 9.99
CA TYR A 263 7.18 12.81 8.87
C TYR A 263 7.31 11.31 8.58
N ASN A 264 6.40 10.47 9.10
CA ASN A 264 6.43 9.03 8.90
C ASN A 264 5.31 8.59 7.96
N ALA A 265 5.64 7.95 6.84
CA ALA A 265 4.64 7.52 5.84
C ALA A 265 3.61 6.56 6.42
N ASP A 266 4.05 5.65 7.29
CA ASP A 266 3.16 4.66 7.87
C ASP A 266 2.13 5.25 8.83
N ASN A 267 2.40 6.41 9.46
CA ASN A 267 1.38 7.10 10.27
C ASN A 267 0.16 7.51 9.42
N TYR A 268 0.39 7.96 8.20
CA TYR A 268 -0.70 8.30 7.27
C TYR A 268 -1.41 7.05 6.76
N ALA A 269 -0.65 6.03 6.34
CA ALA A 269 -1.23 4.78 5.86
C ALA A 269 -2.08 4.08 6.94
N MET A 270 -1.58 4.02 8.18
CA MET A 270 -2.30 3.42 9.31
C MET A 270 -3.55 4.23 9.70
N PHE A 271 -3.47 5.57 9.69
CA PHE A 271 -4.63 6.42 9.94
C PHE A 271 -5.72 6.23 8.87
N ALA A 272 -5.34 6.26 7.59
CA ALA A 272 -6.27 6.10 6.48
C ALA A 272 -6.93 4.70 6.47
N ARG A 273 -6.15 3.65 6.81
CA ARG A 273 -6.65 2.30 6.98
C ARG A 273 -7.66 2.19 8.12
N GLU A 274 -7.35 2.75 9.30
CA GLU A 274 -8.28 2.76 10.43
C GLU A 274 -9.56 3.54 10.09
N ALA A 275 -9.45 4.71 9.44
CA ALA A 275 -10.59 5.49 9.00
C ALA A 275 -11.49 4.71 8.03
N TYR A 276 -10.90 4.03 7.05
CA TYR A 276 -11.61 3.16 6.10
C TYR A 276 -12.38 2.04 6.82
N PHE A 277 -11.71 1.25 7.64
CA PHE A 277 -12.35 0.12 8.31
C PHE A 277 -13.37 0.54 9.36
N ARG A 278 -13.15 1.63 10.09
CA ARG A 278 -14.17 2.16 11.00
C ARG A 278 -15.39 2.70 10.24
N GLY A 279 -15.20 3.28 9.06
CA GLY A 279 -16.30 3.69 8.19
C GLY A 279 -17.09 2.51 7.65
N ARG A 280 -16.39 1.48 7.15
CA ARG A 280 -17.00 0.27 6.57
C ARG A 280 -17.62 -0.67 7.61
N CYS A 281 -16.98 -0.82 8.78
CA CYS A 281 -17.39 -1.68 9.87
C CYS A 281 -17.97 -0.86 11.04
N SER A 282 -18.86 0.10 10.73
CA SER A 282 -19.35 1.14 11.66
C SER A 282 -20.08 0.64 12.91
N LYS A 283 -20.52 -0.62 12.92
CA LYS A 283 -21.19 -1.25 14.08
C LYS A 283 -20.22 -1.86 15.09
N GLN A 284 -18.93 -1.89 14.78
CA GLN A 284 -17.91 -2.55 15.59
C GLN A 284 -17.07 -1.55 16.36
N ASP A 285 -16.66 -1.92 17.57
CA ASP A 285 -15.65 -1.17 18.33
C ASP A 285 -14.24 -1.61 17.94
N PHE A 286 -13.35 -0.64 17.68
CA PHE A 286 -11.97 -0.91 17.25
C PHE A 286 -11.02 -0.54 18.38
N LYS A 287 -10.34 -1.56 18.89
CA LYS A 287 -9.33 -1.47 19.94
C LYS A 287 -7.95 -1.19 19.35
N ASP A 288 -7.17 -0.41 20.09
CA ASP A 288 -5.76 -0.15 19.78
C ASP A 288 -4.94 -1.42 20.05
N PRO A 289 -3.91 -1.71 19.24
CA PRO A 289 -3.00 -2.82 19.50
C PRO A 289 -2.17 -2.52 20.75
N THR A 290 -2.00 -3.53 21.62
CA THR A 290 -1.19 -3.42 22.84
C THR A 290 0.26 -3.87 22.64
N ALA A 291 0.57 -4.52 21.51
CA ALA A 291 1.90 -4.97 21.13
C ALA A 291 2.06 -4.92 19.60
N PHE A 292 3.31 -4.96 19.13
CA PHE A 292 3.60 -5.13 17.72
C PHE A 292 3.19 -6.53 17.26
N GLU A 293 2.30 -6.60 16.28
CA GLU A 293 1.88 -7.86 15.65
C GLU A 293 2.55 -7.98 14.27
N PRO A 294 3.69 -8.68 14.16
CA PRO A 294 4.31 -8.89 12.85
C PRO A 294 3.36 -9.68 11.95
N ASP A 295 3.31 -9.30 10.67
CA ASP A 295 2.55 -10.07 9.71
C ASP A 295 3.20 -11.46 9.54
N PRO A 296 2.51 -12.56 9.89
CA PRO A 296 3.07 -13.91 9.79
C PRO A 296 3.40 -14.30 8.35
N ARG A 297 2.84 -13.59 7.35
CA ARG A 297 3.15 -13.80 5.93
C ARG A 297 4.51 -13.20 5.54
N VAL A 298 5.00 -12.20 6.27
CA VAL A 298 6.29 -11.53 6.02
C VAL A 298 7.41 -12.13 6.87
N SER A 299 7.14 -12.46 8.14
CA SER A 299 8.15 -12.87 9.13
C SER A 299 8.67 -14.31 8.99
N LYS A 300 8.13 -15.10 8.06
CA LYS A 300 8.65 -16.43 7.71
C LYS A 300 9.00 -16.48 6.22
N PRO A 301 10.24 -16.20 5.81
CA PRO A 301 10.72 -16.75 4.55
C PRO A 301 10.61 -18.27 4.69
N LYS A 302 9.75 -18.92 3.90
CA LYS A 302 9.92 -20.36 3.69
C LYS A 302 11.35 -20.53 3.18
N LYS A 303 12.17 -21.32 3.87
CA LYS A 303 13.42 -21.83 3.29
C LYS A 303 13.03 -22.58 2.02
N ILE A 304 13.10 -21.93 0.87
CA ILE A 304 13.02 -22.60 -0.43
C ILE A 304 14.40 -23.23 -0.61
N GLY A 305 14.56 -24.47 -0.14
CA GLY A 305 15.85 -25.15 -0.15
C GLY A 305 15.93 -26.44 0.66
N ALA A 306 14.90 -27.27 0.63
CA ALA A 306 15.07 -28.73 0.66
C ALA A 306 14.03 -29.30 -0.31
N LEU A 307 14.51 -29.86 -1.41
CA LEU A 307 13.71 -30.69 -2.30
C LEU A 307 13.18 -31.87 -1.48
N SER A 308 11.87 -31.95 -1.26
CA SER A 308 11.22 -33.24 -1.09
C SER A 308 10.32 -33.45 -2.29
N VAL A 309 10.84 -34.26 -3.21
CA VAL A 309 10.07 -35.06 -4.14
C VAL A 309 8.98 -35.77 -3.36
N GLU A 310 7.73 -35.57 -3.76
CA GLU A 310 6.66 -36.58 -3.80
C GLU A 310 5.37 -35.82 -4.11
N TRP A 311 4.82 -36.08 -5.29
CA TRP A 311 3.41 -36.29 -5.63
C TRP A 311 3.39 -36.55 -7.14
N LEU A 312 3.68 -37.80 -7.49
CA LEU A 312 3.02 -38.50 -8.59
C LEU A 312 1.63 -38.93 -8.10
#